data_AF-A0A9P3BA22-F1
#
_entry.id   AF-A0A9P3BA22-F1
#
_cell.length_a   1.000
_cell.length_b   1.000
_cell.length_c   1.000
_cell.angle_alpha   90.00
_cell.angle_beta   90.00
_cell.angle_gamma   90.00
#
_symmetry.space_group_name_H-M   'P 1'
#
loop_
_entity.id
_entity.type
_entity.pdbx_description
1 polymer ?
#
loop_
_entity_poly.entity_id
_entity_poly.type
_entity_poly.pdbx_seq_one_letter_code
_entity_poly.pdbx_strand_id
1 'polypeptide(L)'
;MKSPRALKLLRDISSTQVRPYKAMASDSPVHFFDITSTLPGSSKSWSPNTLKTRMVLNYKRIPYTQSWVSYPDIAPLLTSLAVPPNPDGIRYTLPAINHKQTVKSNPTGTLTDSFPIACHLEQHYPTPSLFPSGDASYALTIAVQKLMSSAVGKARPLIVPNVANILDDKGREYFIETRSTSFGKPLSEVRPRDPERVKEATDEIKKEMEVLAQMLRGRQEKTGPFFEGDKPGYADFIVVSFLAWVERADKELWRELLDAGQGEFKALWEASIPWVEGQGEEKDWPVAK
;
A
#
# COMPACT_ATOMS: atom_id res chain seq x y z
N MET A 1 13.96 43.18 41.62
CA MET A 1 12.94 43.89 40.81
C MET A 1 13.24 43.64 39.34
N LYS A 2 12.43 42.83 38.65
CA LYS A 2 12.60 42.55 37.21
C LYS A 2 11.85 43.62 36.39
N SER A 3 12.48 44.08 35.30
CA SER A 3 12.05 45.20 34.45
C SER A 3 10.59 45.09 33.94
N PRO A 4 9.81 46.19 33.88
CA PRO A 4 8.44 46.22 33.34
C PRO A 4 8.31 45.72 31.88
N ARG A 5 9.41 45.64 31.14
CA ARG A 5 9.45 45.14 29.76
C ARG A 5 9.33 43.62 29.66
N ALA A 6 9.69 42.88 30.70
CA ALA A 6 9.61 41.42 30.74
C ALA A 6 8.20 40.88 31.03
N LEU A 7 7.33 41.68 31.65
CA LEU A 7 5.93 41.33 31.92
C LEU A 7 4.99 41.54 30.73
N LYS A 8 5.39 42.33 29.72
CA LYS A 8 4.60 42.55 28.50
C LYS A 8 4.79 41.40 27.50
N LEU A 9 5.99 40.84 27.36
CA LEU A 9 6.24 39.67 26.49
C LEU A 9 5.61 38.37 27.03
N LEU A 10 5.39 38.25 28.34
CA LEU A 10 4.77 37.06 28.93
C LEU A 10 3.23 37.07 28.88
N ARG A 11 2.59 38.20 28.56
CA ARG A 11 1.14 38.27 28.35
C ARG A 11 0.74 38.04 26.89
N ASP A 12 1.63 38.29 25.93
CA ASP A 12 1.36 38.10 24.50
C ASP A 12 1.65 36.66 24.00
N ILE A 13 2.20 35.78 24.83
CA ILE A 13 2.36 34.34 24.54
C ILE A 13 1.16 33.52 25.02
N SER A 14 0.20 34.14 25.72
CA SER A 14 -0.98 33.47 26.29
C SER A 14 -2.27 33.63 25.46
N SER A 15 -2.22 34.21 24.26
CA SER A 15 -3.43 34.45 23.45
C SER A 15 -3.43 33.84 22.05
N THR A 16 -2.43 33.02 21.69
CA THR A 16 -2.56 32.16 20.52
C THR A 16 -3.36 30.94 20.93
N GLN A 17 -4.69 31.10 20.99
CA GLN A 17 -5.60 29.98 20.86
C GLN A 17 -5.20 29.23 19.59
N VAL A 18 -4.48 28.12 19.76
CA VAL A 18 -4.44 27.07 18.74
C VAL A 18 -5.88 26.68 18.57
N ARG A 19 -6.52 27.17 17.50
CA ARG A 19 -7.88 26.77 17.16
C ARG A 19 -7.82 25.24 17.07
N PRO A 20 -8.58 24.49 17.87
CA PRO A 20 -8.73 23.07 17.60
C PRO A 20 -9.21 22.98 16.16
N TYR A 21 -8.54 22.15 15.36
CA TYR A 21 -9.03 21.79 14.04
C TYR A 21 -10.46 21.31 14.26
N LYS A 22 -11.43 22.17 13.91
CA LYS A 22 -12.82 21.74 13.81
C LYS A 22 -12.78 20.66 12.76
N ALA A 23 -12.90 19.41 13.19
CA ALA A 23 -13.43 18.37 12.33
C ALA A 23 -14.67 18.98 11.67
N MET A 24 -14.58 19.28 10.38
CA MET A 24 -15.76 19.66 9.64
C MET A 24 -16.67 18.44 9.66
N ALA A 25 -17.68 18.53 10.52
CA ALA A 25 -18.76 17.57 10.61
C ALA A 25 -19.57 17.64 9.31
N SER A 26 -19.20 16.85 8.29
CA SER A 26 -20.12 16.40 7.22
C SER A 26 -19.56 15.33 6.27
N ASP A 27 -18.32 14.85 6.39
CA ASP A 27 -17.77 13.97 5.35
C ASP A 27 -18.23 12.52 5.48
N SER A 28 -18.86 12.02 4.43
CA SER A 28 -19.06 10.58 4.31
C SER A 28 -17.68 9.94 4.24
N PRO A 29 -17.37 8.92 5.06
CA PRO A 29 -16.04 8.36 5.15
C PRO A 29 -15.63 7.84 3.77
N VAL A 30 -14.34 7.98 3.44
CA VAL A 30 -13.75 7.33 2.27
C VAL A 30 -14.18 5.86 2.28
N HIS A 31 -14.69 5.35 1.17
CA HIS A 31 -14.96 3.92 1.05
C HIS A 31 -13.85 3.27 0.26
N PHE A 32 -13.19 2.26 0.82
CA PHE A 32 -12.07 1.57 0.20
C PHE A 32 -12.50 0.20 -0.34
N PHE A 33 -12.22 -0.06 -1.61
CA PHE A 33 -12.46 -1.35 -2.24
C PHE A 33 -11.15 -2.15 -2.27
N ASP A 34 -11.13 -3.26 -1.54
CA ASP A 34 -10.00 -4.19 -1.46
C ASP A 34 -10.35 -5.55 -2.08
N ILE A 35 -9.34 -6.38 -2.35
CA ILE A 35 -9.52 -7.72 -2.92
C ILE A 35 -9.68 -8.71 -1.76
N THR A 36 -10.73 -9.53 -1.83
CA THR A 36 -11.00 -10.54 -0.79
C THR A 36 -9.95 -11.66 -0.77
N SER A 37 -9.85 -12.33 0.38
CA SER A 37 -9.14 -13.60 0.57
C SER A 37 -9.82 -14.41 1.66
N THR A 38 -9.40 -15.66 1.82
CA THR A 38 -9.80 -16.56 2.90
C THR A 38 -8.93 -16.41 4.16
N LEU A 39 -7.94 -15.51 4.15
CA LEU A 39 -7.08 -15.25 5.31
C LEU A 39 -7.86 -14.55 6.44
N PRO A 40 -7.56 -14.87 7.70
CA PRO A 40 -8.27 -14.30 8.85
C PRO A 40 -7.81 -12.87 9.17
N GLY A 41 -8.69 -12.12 9.82
CA GLY A 41 -8.36 -10.82 10.43
C GLY A 41 -7.74 -9.82 9.44
N SER A 42 -6.72 -9.11 9.90
CA SER A 42 -6.02 -8.09 9.10
C SER A 42 -5.26 -8.68 7.89
N SER A 43 -4.89 -9.96 7.94
CA SER A 43 -4.26 -10.67 6.82
C SER A 43 -5.21 -10.85 5.63
N LYS A 44 -6.52 -10.62 5.81
CA LYS A 44 -7.50 -10.65 4.71
C LYS A 44 -7.15 -9.69 3.57
N SER A 45 -6.56 -8.54 3.88
CA SER A 45 -5.96 -7.65 2.88
C SER A 45 -4.60 -8.18 2.50
N TRP A 46 -4.37 -8.51 1.22
CA TRP A 46 -3.15 -9.21 0.81
C TRP A 46 -2.47 -8.67 -0.44
N SER A 47 -3.21 -7.97 -1.29
CA SER A 47 -2.69 -7.51 -2.58
C SER A 47 -1.68 -6.39 -2.39
N PRO A 48 -0.49 -6.46 -3.02
CA PRO A 48 0.53 -5.43 -2.87
C PRO A 48 0.06 -4.07 -3.38
N ASN A 49 -0.90 -4.03 -4.32
CA ASN A 49 -1.42 -2.77 -4.81
C ASN A 49 -2.44 -2.15 -3.85
N THR A 50 -3.33 -2.97 -3.27
CA THR A 50 -4.38 -2.45 -2.38
C THR A 50 -3.82 -2.07 -1.01
N LEU A 51 -2.79 -2.79 -0.54
CA LEU A 51 -2.10 -2.50 0.71
C LEU A 51 -1.43 -1.13 0.74
N LYS A 52 -0.99 -0.59 -0.42
CA LYS A 52 -0.48 0.78 -0.49
C LYS A 52 -1.55 1.79 -0.06
N THR A 53 -2.77 1.66 -0.60
CA THR A 53 -3.90 2.53 -0.24
C THR A 53 -4.34 2.31 1.21
N ARG A 54 -4.39 1.06 1.69
CA ARG A 54 -4.68 0.76 3.10
C ARG A 54 -3.69 1.45 4.05
N MET A 55 -2.39 1.30 3.79
CA MET A 55 -1.35 1.95 4.61
C MET A 55 -1.45 3.46 4.56
N VAL A 56 -1.76 4.06 3.40
CA VAL A 56 -2.02 5.50 3.28
C VAL A 56 -3.18 5.93 4.18
N LEU A 57 -4.33 5.25 4.11
CA LEU A 57 -5.50 5.57 4.94
C LEU A 57 -5.17 5.48 6.44
N ASN A 58 -4.50 4.39 6.84
CA ASN A 58 -4.14 4.12 8.23
C ASN A 58 -3.09 5.11 8.77
N TYR A 59 -2.02 5.37 8.01
CA TYR A 59 -0.97 6.33 8.38
C TYR A 59 -1.51 7.74 8.53
N LYS A 60 -2.37 8.16 7.59
CA LYS A 60 -3.00 9.48 7.61
C LYS A 60 -4.15 9.58 8.61
N ARG A 61 -4.50 8.48 9.29
CA ARG A 61 -5.59 8.37 10.28
C ARG A 61 -6.94 8.83 9.73
N ILE A 62 -7.18 8.52 8.45
CA ILE A 62 -8.44 8.84 7.79
C ILE A 62 -9.46 7.76 8.20
N PRO A 63 -10.61 8.10 8.80
CA PRO A 63 -11.68 7.13 9.00
C PRO A 63 -12.22 6.67 7.64
N TYR A 64 -12.30 5.36 7.43
CA TYR A 64 -12.79 4.78 6.19
C TYR A 64 -13.66 3.56 6.44
N THR A 65 -14.57 3.32 5.51
CA THR A 65 -15.29 2.05 5.38
C THR A 65 -14.60 1.20 4.31
N GLN A 66 -14.76 -0.12 4.35
CA GLN A 66 -14.15 -1.02 3.40
C GLN A 66 -15.09 -2.13 2.92
N SER A 67 -14.92 -2.53 1.66
CA SER A 67 -15.56 -3.69 1.05
C SER A 67 -14.52 -4.66 0.51
N TRP A 68 -14.85 -5.95 0.56
CA TRP A 68 -14.06 -7.03 -0.02
C TRP A 68 -14.66 -7.47 -1.34
N VAL A 69 -13.87 -7.41 -2.41
CA VAL A 69 -14.30 -7.72 -3.77
C VAL A 69 -13.55 -8.94 -4.27
N SER A 70 -14.28 -9.94 -4.75
CA SER A 70 -13.64 -11.09 -5.40
C SER A 70 -13.15 -10.69 -6.79
N TYR A 71 -12.07 -11.32 -7.25
CA TYR A 71 -11.45 -11.01 -8.55
C TYR A 71 -12.43 -10.88 -9.74
N PRO A 72 -13.34 -11.85 -10.01
CA PRO A 72 -14.27 -11.75 -11.13
C PRO A 72 -15.28 -10.60 -10.99
N ASP A 73 -15.50 -10.08 -9.78
CA ASP A 73 -16.47 -8.99 -9.52
C ASP A 73 -15.86 -7.59 -9.68
N ILE A 74 -14.53 -7.47 -9.80
CA ILE A 74 -13.84 -6.17 -9.90
C ILE A 74 -14.31 -5.38 -11.13
N ALA A 75 -14.37 -6.04 -12.29
CA ALA A 75 -14.77 -5.39 -13.53
C ALA A 75 -16.25 -4.96 -13.53
N PRO A 76 -17.23 -5.82 -13.14
CA PRO A 76 -18.61 -5.41 -12.93
C PRO A 76 -18.75 -4.24 -11.94
N LEU A 77 -18.08 -4.30 -10.79
CA LEU A 77 -18.10 -3.25 -9.78
C LEU A 77 -17.63 -1.91 -10.35
N LEU A 78 -16.42 -1.85 -10.91
CA LEU A 78 -15.85 -0.60 -11.41
C LEU A 78 -16.63 -0.04 -12.60
N THR A 79 -17.21 -0.91 -13.44
CA THR A 79 -18.13 -0.50 -14.50
C THR A 79 -19.39 0.14 -13.91
N SER A 80 -20.01 -0.48 -12.89
CA SER A 80 -21.19 0.08 -12.21
C SER A 80 -20.91 1.42 -11.52
N LEU A 81 -19.64 1.64 -11.14
CA LEU A 81 -19.16 2.89 -10.57
C LEU A 81 -18.74 3.93 -11.62
N ALA A 82 -19.02 3.69 -12.90
CA ALA A 82 -18.66 4.58 -14.01
C ALA A 82 -17.17 4.93 -14.05
N VAL A 83 -16.31 4.00 -13.60
CA VAL A 83 -14.87 4.12 -13.76
C VAL A 83 -14.52 3.72 -15.19
N PRO A 84 -13.77 4.53 -15.95
CA PRO A 84 -13.33 4.15 -17.28
C PRO A 84 -12.34 2.98 -17.20
N PRO A 85 -12.31 2.08 -18.20
CA PRO A 85 -11.31 1.03 -18.24
C PRO A 85 -9.92 1.65 -18.38
N ASN A 86 -8.93 1.03 -17.73
CA ASN A 86 -7.53 1.35 -17.93
C ASN A 86 -7.17 1.15 -19.41
N PRO A 87 -6.59 2.17 -20.09
CA PRO A 87 -6.20 2.06 -21.49
C PRO A 87 -5.11 0.99 -21.71
N ASP A 88 -4.26 0.75 -20.71
CA ASP A 88 -3.10 -0.13 -20.82
C ASP A 88 -3.22 -1.34 -19.88
N GLY A 89 -3.01 -2.55 -20.40
CA GLY A 89 -2.99 -3.77 -19.57
C GLY A 89 -4.37 -4.22 -19.08
N ILE A 90 -4.52 -4.50 -17.78
CA ILE A 90 -5.77 -5.02 -17.20
C ILE A 90 -6.77 -3.87 -17.06
N ARG A 91 -7.92 -4.01 -17.73
CA ARG A 91 -8.96 -2.97 -17.84
C ARG A 91 -9.47 -2.45 -16.48
N TYR A 92 -9.65 -3.32 -15.50
CA TYR A 92 -10.21 -2.96 -14.19
C TYR A 92 -9.39 -3.59 -13.08
N THR A 93 -8.90 -2.75 -12.17
CA THR A 93 -8.02 -3.18 -11.08
C THR A 93 -8.37 -2.47 -9.78
N LEU A 94 -8.07 -3.12 -8.66
CA LEU A 94 -8.07 -2.51 -7.33
C LEU A 94 -6.63 -2.18 -6.92
N PRO A 95 -6.38 -1.13 -6.11
CA PRO A 95 -7.36 -0.43 -5.27
C PRO A 95 -8.26 0.55 -6.01
N ALA A 96 -9.42 0.77 -5.41
CA ALA A 96 -10.30 1.90 -5.70
C ALA A 96 -10.77 2.52 -4.39
N ILE A 97 -11.06 3.82 -4.40
CA ILE A 97 -11.79 4.49 -3.32
C ILE A 97 -13.02 5.19 -3.87
N ASN A 98 -14.12 5.20 -3.13
CA ASN A 98 -15.18 6.17 -3.32
C ASN A 98 -14.96 7.34 -2.35
N HIS A 99 -14.84 8.55 -2.90
CA HIS A 99 -14.69 9.78 -2.14
C HIS A 99 -15.51 10.87 -2.83
N LYS A 100 -16.82 10.64 -2.91
CA LYS A 100 -17.81 11.39 -3.71
C LYS A 100 -17.78 12.91 -3.53
N GLN A 101 -17.41 13.39 -2.35
CA GLN A 101 -17.35 14.81 -2.06
C GLN A 101 -16.26 15.52 -2.85
N THR A 102 -15.13 14.86 -3.11
CA THR A 102 -13.92 15.48 -3.66
C THR A 102 -13.57 14.96 -5.05
N VAL A 103 -13.83 13.69 -5.34
CA VAL A 103 -13.59 13.11 -6.68
C VAL A 103 -14.75 13.49 -7.60
N LYS A 104 -14.43 14.24 -8.68
CA LYS A 104 -15.41 14.72 -9.68
C LYS A 104 -15.17 14.19 -11.09
N SER A 105 -14.16 13.35 -11.29
CA SER A 105 -13.81 12.77 -12.60
C SER A 105 -14.85 11.78 -13.14
N ASN A 106 -15.74 11.28 -12.28
CA ASN A 106 -16.90 10.49 -12.68
C ASN A 106 -18.11 10.74 -11.75
N PRO A 107 -19.33 10.37 -12.15
CA PRO A 107 -20.56 10.64 -11.39
C PRO A 107 -20.62 10.00 -10.00
N THR A 108 -19.88 8.91 -9.77
CA THR A 108 -19.89 8.20 -8.49
C THR A 108 -18.84 8.73 -7.52
N GLY A 109 -17.85 9.48 -8.02
CA GLY A 109 -16.70 9.95 -7.28
C GLY A 109 -15.76 8.83 -6.85
N THR A 110 -15.55 7.88 -7.75
CA THR A 110 -14.64 6.75 -7.55
C THR A 110 -13.27 7.04 -8.17
N LEU A 111 -12.19 6.84 -7.43
CA LEU A 111 -10.82 6.99 -7.94
C LEU A 111 -10.10 5.65 -7.86
N THR A 112 -9.33 5.31 -8.89
CA THR A 112 -8.56 4.06 -8.98
C THR A 112 -7.07 4.36 -9.07
N ASP A 113 -6.26 3.29 -9.02
CA ASP A 113 -4.81 3.29 -8.98
C ASP A 113 -4.24 3.83 -7.65
N SER A 114 -3.41 3.01 -7.02
CA SER A 114 -2.80 3.28 -5.72
C SER A 114 -2.09 4.63 -5.63
N PHE A 115 -1.36 5.06 -6.67
CA PHE A 115 -0.57 6.30 -6.62
C PHE A 115 -1.42 7.56 -6.84
N PRO A 116 -2.30 7.65 -7.85
CA PRO A 116 -3.31 8.71 -7.93
C PRO A 116 -4.16 8.82 -6.66
N ILE A 117 -4.57 7.70 -6.06
CA ILE A 117 -5.28 7.70 -4.78
C ILE A 117 -4.42 8.32 -3.67
N ALA A 118 -3.15 7.93 -3.56
CA ALA A 118 -2.24 8.47 -2.56
C ALA A 118 -2.07 10.00 -2.71
N CYS A 119 -1.87 10.50 -3.93
CA CYS A 119 -1.79 11.92 -4.23
C CYS A 119 -3.10 12.66 -3.92
N HIS A 120 -4.26 12.08 -4.24
CA HIS A 120 -5.56 12.64 -3.90
C HIS A 120 -5.75 12.79 -2.39
N LEU A 121 -5.40 11.75 -1.63
CA LEU A 121 -5.51 11.75 -0.18
C LEU A 121 -4.46 12.68 0.47
N GLU A 122 -3.27 12.83 -0.11
CA GLU A 122 -2.27 13.81 0.34
C GLU A 122 -2.82 15.24 0.25
N GLN A 123 -3.47 15.59 -0.86
CA GLN A 123 -4.03 16.93 -1.07
C GLN A 123 -5.17 17.25 -0.09
N HIS A 124 -6.03 16.28 0.19
CA HIS A 124 -7.22 16.49 1.03
C HIS A 124 -6.97 16.27 2.53
N TYR A 125 -5.93 15.49 2.87
CA TYR A 125 -5.52 15.21 4.24
C TYR A 125 -4.01 15.49 4.39
N PRO A 126 -3.55 16.75 4.39
CA PRO A 126 -2.13 17.09 4.26
C PRO A 126 -1.25 16.70 5.46
N THR A 127 -1.82 16.17 6.55
CA THR A 127 -1.08 15.80 7.75
C THR A 127 -1.56 14.47 8.32
N PRO A 128 -0.63 13.53 8.64
CA PRO A 128 0.78 13.53 8.30
C PRO A 128 1.02 13.39 6.78
N SER A 129 2.12 13.96 6.27
CA SER A 129 2.42 13.95 4.82
C SER A 129 3.00 12.60 4.38
N LEU A 130 2.62 12.15 3.19
CA LEU A 130 3.22 11.01 2.47
C LEU A 130 4.56 11.37 1.79
N PHE A 131 4.85 12.66 1.69
CA PHE A 131 6.03 13.23 1.03
C PHE A 131 6.71 14.22 1.99
N PRO A 132 7.33 13.72 3.08
CA PRO A 132 7.82 14.57 4.18
C PRO A 132 8.89 15.59 3.75
N SER A 133 9.56 15.37 2.62
CA SER A 133 10.52 16.28 1.98
C SER A 133 10.05 16.79 0.60
N GLY A 134 8.74 16.79 0.35
CA GLY A 134 8.13 17.31 -0.88
C GLY A 134 8.61 16.60 -2.14
N ASP A 135 9.13 17.36 -3.11
CA ASP A 135 9.57 16.82 -4.41
C ASP A 135 10.71 15.80 -4.29
N ALA A 136 11.54 15.87 -3.25
CA ALA A 136 12.57 14.86 -3.00
C ALA A 136 11.94 13.50 -2.65
N SER A 137 10.90 13.50 -1.80
CA SER A 137 10.12 12.30 -1.48
C SER A 137 9.37 11.75 -2.70
N TYR A 138 8.87 12.64 -3.56
CA TYR A 138 8.23 12.25 -4.82
C TYR A 138 9.23 11.58 -5.76
N ALA A 139 10.40 12.19 -5.98
CA ALA A 139 11.46 11.60 -6.80
C ALA A 139 11.92 10.25 -6.25
N LEU A 140 12.09 10.15 -4.93
CA LEU A 140 12.38 8.89 -4.24
C LEU A 140 11.30 7.84 -4.47
N THR A 141 10.02 8.22 -4.42
CA THR A 141 8.88 7.33 -4.69
C THR A 141 9.00 6.71 -6.09
N ILE A 142 9.27 7.53 -7.11
CA ILE A 142 9.42 7.06 -8.49
C ILE A 142 10.63 6.11 -8.62
N ALA A 143 11.75 6.44 -7.98
CA ALA A 143 12.94 5.59 -8.00
C ALA A 143 12.70 4.23 -7.32
N VAL A 144 12.09 4.24 -6.12
CA VAL A 144 11.75 3.02 -5.38
C VAL A 144 10.73 2.17 -6.14
N GLN A 145 9.72 2.79 -6.76
CA GLN A 145 8.77 2.06 -7.62
C GLN A 145 9.48 1.34 -8.78
N LYS A 146 10.44 2.02 -9.42
CA LYS A 146 11.23 1.43 -10.51
C LYS A 146 12.10 0.27 -10.01
N LEU A 147 12.83 0.44 -8.92
CA LEU A 147 13.68 -0.60 -8.33
C LEU A 147 12.85 -1.82 -7.91
N MET A 148 11.74 -1.59 -7.22
CA MET A 148 10.84 -2.65 -6.78
C MET A 148 10.21 -3.41 -7.95
N SER A 149 9.98 -2.78 -9.12
CA SER A 149 9.42 -3.47 -10.28
C SER A 149 10.28 -4.65 -10.75
N SER A 150 11.60 -4.56 -10.59
CA SER A 150 12.55 -5.62 -10.93
C SER A 150 12.42 -6.80 -9.96
N ALA A 151 12.50 -6.53 -8.65
CA ALA A 151 12.32 -7.52 -7.59
C ALA A 151 10.95 -8.22 -7.68
N VAL A 152 9.87 -7.46 -7.91
CA VAL A 152 8.52 -8.01 -8.14
C VAL A 152 8.52 -8.95 -9.36
N GLY A 153 9.14 -8.54 -10.47
CA GLY A 153 9.25 -9.37 -11.67
C GLY A 153 9.88 -10.75 -11.39
N LYS A 154 10.97 -10.77 -10.62
CA LYS A 154 11.67 -12.00 -10.19
C LYS A 154 10.89 -12.81 -9.18
N ALA A 155 10.13 -12.16 -8.30
CA ALA A 155 9.34 -12.83 -7.26
C ALA A 155 8.02 -13.44 -7.78
N ARG A 156 7.47 -12.91 -8.87
CA ARG A 156 6.19 -13.35 -9.45
C ARG A 156 6.07 -14.87 -9.66
N PRO A 157 7.05 -15.58 -10.25
CA PRO A 157 6.96 -17.03 -10.45
C PRO A 157 6.89 -17.84 -9.14
N LEU A 158 7.46 -17.32 -8.05
CA LEU A 158 7.37 -17.97 -6.74
C LEU A 158 6.03 -17.66 -6.07
N ILE A 159 5.64 -16.39 -6.04
CA ILE A 159 4.53 -15.92 -5.20
C ILE A 159 3.17 -16.16 -5.85
N VAL A 160 3.03 -15.84 -7.14
CA VAL A 160 1.71 -15.82 -7.81
C VAL A 160 0.99 -17.18 -7.75
N PRO A 161 1.65 -18.33 -7.96
CA PRO A 161 0.97 -19.62 -7.84
C PRO A 161 0.39 -19.88 -6.44
N ASN A 162 1.07 -19.43 -5.39
CA ASN A 162 0.59 -19.62 -4.01
C ASN A 162 -0.60 -18.72 -3.68
N VAL A 163 -0.75 -17.56 -4.35
CA VAL A 163 -1.90 -16.67 -4.15
C VAL A 163 -3.23 -17.39 -4.40
N ALA A 164 -3.28 -18.33 -5.34
CA ALA A 164 -4.51 -19.10 -5.62
C ALA A 164 -5.04 -19.84 -4.37
N ASN A 165 -4.17 -20.19 -3.42
CA ASN A 165 -4.54 -20.93 -2.21
C ASN A 165 -5.22 -20.06 -1.14
N ILE A 166 -5.09 -18.73 -1.25
CA ILE A 166 -5.67 -17.79 -0.28
C ILE A 166 -6.92 -17.10 -0.82
N LEU A 167 -7.38 -17.41 -2.03
CA LEU A 167 -8.57 -16.78 -2.63
C LEU A 167 -9.85 -17.55 -2.30
N ASP A 168 -10.98 -16.86 -2.37
CA ASP A 168 -12.30 -17.49 -2.42
C ASP A 168 -12.46 -18.32 -3.71
N ASP A 169 -13.40 -19.27 -3.75
CA ASP A 169 -13.48 -20.26 -4.83
C ASP A 169 -13.57 -19.66 -6.24
N LYS A 170 -14.46 -18.69 -6.45
CA LYS A 170 -14.59 -18.02 -7.76
C LYS A 170 -13.40 -17.11 -8.07
N GLY A 171 -12.80 -16.49 -7.04
CA GLY A 171 -11.58 -15.72 -7.18
C GLY A 171 -10.41 -16.60 -7.61
N ARG A 172 -10.30 -17.80 -7.03
CA ARG A 172 -9.28 -18.81 -7.35
C ARG A 172 -9.40 -19.29 -8.79
N GLU A 173 -10.60 -19.63 -9.25
CA GLU A 173 -10.84 -20.06 -10.64
C GLU A 173 -10.42 -18.98 -11.64
N TYR A 174 -10.95 -17.77 -11.48
CA TYR A 174 -10.58 -16.62 -12.31
C TYR A 174 -9.06 -16.36 -12.28
N PHE A 175 -8.45 -16.46 -11.11
CA PHE A 175 -7.02 -16.20 -10.94
C PHE A 175 -6.17 -17.25 -11.64
N ILE A 176 -6.49 -18.54 -11.50
CA ILE A 176 -5.78 -19.63 -12.19
C ILE A 176 -5.86 -19.43 -13.70
N GLU A 177 -7.05 -19.18 -14.25
CA GLU A 177 -7.24 -18.97 -15.70
C GLU A 177 -6.40 -17.79 -16.19
N THR A 178 -6.63 -16.60 -15.64
CA THR A 178 -6.00 -15.37 -16.11
C THR A 178 -4.48 -15.37 -15.93
N ARG A 179 -3.97 -15.98 -14.84
CA ARG A 179 -2.51 -16.02 -14.59
C ARG A 179 -1.85 -17.12 -15.40
N SER A 180 -2.52 -18.24 -15.67
CA SER A 180 -2.01 -19.25 -16.62
C SER A 180 -1.83 -18.63 -18.01
N THR A 181 -2.82 -17.88 -18.49
CA THR A 181 -2.71 -17.11 -19.74
C THR A 181 -1.55 -16.11 -19.70
N SER A 182 -1.42 -15.34 -18.62
CA SER A 182 -0.32 -14.37 -18.47
C SER A 182 1.07 -15.02 -18.43
N PHE A 183 1.22 -16.24 -17.90
CA PHE A 183 2.50 -16.96 -17.85
C PHE A 183 2.73 -17.87 -19.07
N GLY A 184 1.72 -18.04 -19.94
CA GLY A 184 1.78 -18.92 -21.11
C GLY A 184 1.87 -20.41 -20.78
N LYS A 185 1.53 -20.82 -19.55
CA LYS A 185 1.55 -22.21 -19.09
C LYS A 185 0.60 -22.42 -17.90
N PRO A 186 0.23 -23.66 -17.53
CA PRO A 186 -0.59 -23.90 -16.35
C PRO A 186 0.02 -23.27 -15.08
N LEU A 187 -0.79 -22.56 -14.28
CA LEU A 187 -0.29 -21.86 -13.07
C LEU A 187 0.41 -22.82 -12.09
N SER A 188 -0.04 -24.07 -12.05
CA SER A 188 0.53 -25.17 -11.24
C SER A 188 1.95 -25.60 -11.65
N GLU A 189 2.42 -25.16 -12.83
CA GLU A 189 3.76 -25.42 -13.38
C GLU A 189 4.67 -24.19 -13.36
N VAL A 190 4.17 -23.04 -12.90
CA VAL A 190 4.93 -21.78 -12.88
C VAL A 190 5.97 -21.78 -11.76
N ARG A 191 5.60 -22.23 -10.55
CA ARG A 191 6.52 -22.27 -9.41
C ARG A 191 7.51 -23.44 -9.57
N PRO A 192 8.83 -23.20 -9.49
CA PRO A 192 9.82 -24.28 -9.46
C PRO A 192 9.58 -25.20 -8.26
N ARG A 193 9.69 -26.52 -8.48
CA ARG A 193 9.58 -27.54 -7.42
C ARG A 193 10.93 -27.96 -6.86
N ASP A 194 11.99 -27.71 -7.61
CA ASP A 194 13.36 -27.99 -7.24
C ASP A 194 13.85 -26.94 -6.21
N PRO A 195 14.24 -27.35 -4.98
CA PRO A 195 14.73 -26.46 -3.95
C PRO A 195 15.92 -25.59 -4.40
N GLU A 196 16.81 -26.11 -5.25
CA GLU A 196 17.97 -25.34 -5.73
C GLU A 196 17.50 -24.16 -6.60
N ARG A 197 16.56 -24.40 -7.52
CA ARG A 197 15.97 -23.32 -8.34
C ARG A 197 15.16 -22.31 -7.52
N VAL A 198 14.49 -22.76 -6.46
CA VAL A 198 13.78 -21.84 -5.55
C VAL A 198 14.80 -20.95 -4.82
N LYS A 199 15.91 -21.53 -4.36
CA LYS A 199 17.00 -20.77 -3.74
C LYS A 199 17.64 -19.78 -4.71
N GLU A 200 17.98 -20.20 -5.93
CA GLU A 200 18.53 -19.30 -6.96
C GLU A 200 17.59 -18.13 -7.27
N ALA A 201 16.29 -18.40 -7.43
CA ALA A 201 15.30 -17.35 -7.64
C ALA A 201 15.18 -16.41 -6.43
N THR A 202 15.30 -16.95 -5.21
CA THR A 202 15.31 -16.16 -3.97
C THR A 202 16.55 -15.25 -3.90
N ASP A 203 17.73 -15.78 -4.21
CA ASP A 203 18.99 -15.03 -4.24
C ASP A 203 18.95 -13.90 -5.29
N GLU A 204 18.33 -14.14 -6.45
CA GLU A 204 18.10 -13.10 -7.48
C GLU A 204 17.15 -12.00 -7.00
N ILE A 205 16.08 -12.33 -6.25
CA ILE A 205 15.20 -11.30 -5.66
C ILE A 205 15.97 -10.45 -4.63
N LYS A 206 16.75 -11.10 -3.75
CA LYS A 206 17.59 -10.42 -2.76
C LYS A 206 18.58 -9.46 -3.42
N LYS A 207 19.20 -9.88 -4.53
CA LYS A 207 20.11 -9.05 -5.32
C LYS A 207 19.45 -7.79 -5.87
N GLU A 208 18.22 -7.89 -6.40
CA GLU A 208 17.45 -6.72 -6.84
C GLU A 208 17.08 -5.79 -5.68
N MET A 209 16.92 -6.34 -4.46
CA MET A 209 16.61 -5.58 -3.25
C MET A 209 17.84 -4.95 -2.58
N GLU A 210 19.07 -5.33 -2.95
CA GLU A 210 20.30 -4.83 -2.31
C GLU A 210 20.44 -3.30 -2.40
N VAL A 211 20.07 -2.69 -3.54
CA VAL A 211 20.09 -1.23 -3.69
C VAL A 211 19.12 -0.56 -2.72
N LEU A 212 17.95 -1.16 -2.49
CA LEU A 212 16.96 -0.65 -1.53
C LEU A 212 17.45 -0.80 -0.09
N ALA A 213 18.15 -1.90 0.23
CA ALA A 213 18.78 -2.07 1.54
C ALA A 213 19.84 -0.98 1.79
N GLN A 214 20.67 -0.68 0.80
CA GLN A 214 21.65 0.42 0.90
C GLN A 214 20.99 1.79 1.06
N MET A 215 19.89 2.04 0.33
CA MET A 215 19.11 3.27 0.46
C MET A 215 18.46 3.40 1.86
N LEU A 216 17.90 2.31 2.40
CA LEU A 216 17.33 2.28 3.76
C LEU A 216 18.40 2.43 4.84
N ARG A 217 19.58 1.82 4.67
CA ARG A 217 20.71 1.96 5.57
C ARG A 217 21.16 3.42 5.66
N GLY A 218 21.17 4.11 4.51
CA GLY A 218 21.60 5.49 4.42
C GLY A 218 23.07 5.67 4.83
N ARG A 219 23.40 6.84 5.38
CA ARG A 219 24.73 7.18 5.89
C ARG A 219 24.75 7.12 7.41
N GLN A 220 25.95 7.19 8.01
CA GLN A 220 26.17 7.00 9.46
C GLN A 220 25.27 7.84 10.39
N GLU A 221 24.75 8.98 9.94
CA GLU A 221 23.91 9.87 10.75
C GLU A 221 22.40 9.64 10.58
N LYS A 222 21.98 8.70 9.72
CA LYS A 222 20.56 8.43 9.50
C LYS A 222 19.93 7.82 10.75
N THR A 223 18.88 8.45 11.26
CA THR A 223 17.99 7.91 12.30
C THR A 223 16.77 7.26 11.66
N GLY A 224 16.15 6.31 12.33
CA GLY A 224 14.86 5.75 11.93
C GLY A 224 14.90 4.72 10.78
N PRO A 225 13.84 3.91 10.65
CA PRO A 225 13.82 2.75 9.76
C PRO A 225 13.41 3.07 8.32
N PHE A 226 12.92 4.28 8.04
CA PHE A 226 12.34 4.65 6.74
C PHE A 226 13.38 5.24 5.80
N PHE A 227 13.12 5.31 4.50
CA PHE A 227 14.08 5.88 3.54
C PHE A 227 14.49 7.32 3.89
N GLU A 228 13.55 8.12 4.40
CA GLU A 228 13.77 9.51 4.80
C GLU A 228 14.03 9.67 6.31
N GLY A 229 14.43 8.57 6.95
CA GLY A 229 14.86 8.54 8.34
C GLY A 229 13.72 8.16 9.30
N ASP A 230 13.35 9.08 10.20
CA ASP A 230 12.30 8.84 11.21
C ASP A 230 10.88 9.00 10.67
N LYS A 231 10.73 9.68 9.53
CA LYS A 231 9.41 9.96 8.93
C LYS A 231 9.13 8.95 7.82
N PRO A 232 8.05 8.17 7.90
CA PRO A 232 7.63 7.32 6.79
C PRO A 232 7.09 8.17 5.64
N GLY A 233 7.26 7.67 4.42
CA GLY A 233 6.69 8.22 3.21
C GLY A 233 6.08 7.14 2.32
N TYR A 234 5.50 7.54 1.19
CA TYR A 234 4.89 6.59 0.26
C TYR A 234 5.90 5.60 -0.34
N ALA A 235 7.17 5.99 -0.47
CA ALA A 235 8.26 5.12 -0.91
C ALA A 235 8.42 3.88 0.01
N ASP A 236 8.32 4.07 1.32
CA ASP A 236 8.34 2.99 2.31
C ASP A 236 7.17 2.02 2.09
N PHE A 237 5.97 2.56 1.86
CA PHE A 237 4.76 1.77 1.63
C PHE A 237 4.82 0.92 0.37
N ILE A 238 5.59 1.34 -0.66
CA ILE A 238 5.82 0.50 -1.84
C ILE A 238 6.57 -0.78 -1.43
N VAL A 239 7.66 -0.66 -0.69
CA VAL A 239 8.47 -1.82 -0.25
C VAL A 239 7.68 -2.69 0.74
N VAL A 240 7.06 -2.06 1.73
CA VAL A 240 6.28 -2.79 2.75
C VAL A 240 5.11 -3.52 2.11
N SER A 241 4.41 -2.93 1.13
CA SER A 241 3.30 -3.61 0.44
C SER A 241 3.74 -4.87 -0.29
N PHE A 242 4.96 -4.89 -0.83
CA PHE A 242 5.54 -6.08 -1.45
C PHE A 242 5.88 -7.13 -0.39
N LEU A 243 6.58 -6.76 0.67
CA LEU A 243 6.91 -7.68 1.78
C LEU A 243 5.63 -8.30 2.36
N ALA A 244 4.59 -7.49 2.52
CA ALA A 244 3.33 -7.92 3.08
C ALA A 244 2.57 -8.86 2.13
N TRP A 245 2.69 -8.67 0.81
CA TRP A 245 2.17 -9.63 -0.16
C TRP A 245 2.91 -10.96 -0.10
N VAL A 246 4.25 -10.92 0.03
CA VAL A 246 5.07 -12.13 0.19
C VAL A 246 4.70 -12.87 1.47
N GLU A 247 4.59 -12.18 2.62
CA GLU A 247 4.24 -12.79 3.92
C GLU A 247 2.96 -13.63 3.85
N ARG A 248 1.94 -13.10 3.17
CA ARG A 248 0.62 -13.71 3.08
C ARG A 248 0.54 -14.89 2.12
N ALA A 249 1.45 -14.95 1.15
CA ALA A 249 1.46 -15.99 0.12
C ALA A 249 2.58 -17.03 0.32
N ASP A 250 3.69 -16.65 0.96
CA ASP A 250 4.87 -17.48 1.14
C ASP A 250 5.71 -16.97 2.34
N LYS A 251 5.43 -17.49 3.53
CA LYS A 251 6.11 -17.09 4.78
C LYS A 251 7.59 -17.44 4.80
N GLU A 252 8.01 -18.50 4.11
CA GLU A 252 9.42 -18.90 4.07
C GLU A 252 10.22 -17.92 3.21
N LEU A 253 9.71 -17.62 2.00
CA LEU A 253 10.31 -16.59 1.16
C LEU A 253 10.31 -15.22 1.86
N TRP A 254 9.24 -14.87 2.55
CA TRP A 254 9.19 -13.60 3.30
C TRP A 254 10.30 -13.49 4.34
N ARG A 255 10.58 -14.54 5.13
CA ARG A 255 11.69 -14.55 6.09
C ARG A 255 13.03 -14.35 5.39
N GLU A 256 13.26 -15.06 4.29
CA GLU A 256 14.47 -14.90 3.49
C GLU A 256 14.63 -13.44 3.01
N LEU A 257 13.56 -12.80 2.55
CA LEU A 257 13.61 -11.42 2.06
C LEU A 257 13.81 -10.39 3.19
N LEU A 258 13.36 -10.66 4.42
CA LEU A 258 13.68 -9.81 5.56
C LEU A 258 15.17 -9.84 5.93
N ASP A 259 15.84 -10.96 5.67
CA ASP A 259 17.27 -11.14 5.87
C ASP A 259 18.11 -10.61 4.68
N ALA A 260 17.48 -9.99 3.69
CA ALA A 260 18.21 -9.23 2.68
C ALA A 260 18.86 -8.01 3.34
N GLY A 261 20.18 -7.86 3.18
CA GLY A 261 20.94 -6.79 3.82
C GLY A 261 21.37 -7.12 5.25
N GLN A 262 21.29 -6.14 6.14
CA GLN A 262 21.79 -6.19 7.53
C GLN A 262 20.68 -5.94 8.56
N GLY A 263 19.41 -6.09 8.15
CA GLY A 263 18.22 -5.93 9.00
C GLY A 263 17.35 -4.72 8.66
N GLU A 264 17.65 -3.99 7.58
CA GLU A 264 16.91 -2.79 7.19
C GLU A 264 15.44 -3.11 6.84
N PHE A 265 15.17 -4.18 6.09
CA PHE A 265 13.80 -4.58 5.76
C PHE A 265 13.01 -5.07 6.97
N LYS A 266 13.67 -5.73 7.93
CA LYS A 266 13.05 -6.12 9.19
C LYS A 266 12.63 -4.90 10.00
N ALA A 267 13.52 -3.92 10.17
CA ALA A 267 13.21 -2.69 10.88
C ALA A 267 12.09 -1.89 10.18
N LEU A 268 12.12 -1.80 8.85
CA LEU A 268 11.07 -1.17 8.05
C LEU A 268 9.72 -1.88 8.23
N TRP A 269 9.72 -3.21 8.17
CA TRP A 269 8.53 -4.05 8.37
C TRP A 269 7.91 -3.80 9.74
N GLU A 270 8.68 -3.97 10.80
CA GLU A 270 8.22 -3.85 12.20
C GLU A 270 7.62 -2.47 12.48
N ALA A 271 8.26 -1.41 11.99
CA ALA A 271 7.77 -0.04 12.13
C ALA A 271 6.45 0.21 11.37
N SER A 272 6.13 -0.61 10.37
CA SER A 272 4.97 -0.41 9.48
C SER A 272 3.77 -1.31 9.81
N ILE A 273 3.93 -2.28 10.73
CA ILE A 273 2.87 -3.22 11.13
C ILE A 273 1.53 -2.52 11.42
N PRO A 274 1.47 -1.42 12.21
CA PRO A 274 0.19 -0.77 12.52
C PRO A 274 -0.59 -0.30 11.28
N TRP A 275 0.12 0.09 10.21
CA TRP A 275 -0.51 0.55 8.97
C TRP A 275 -0.82 -0.59 8.01
N VAL A 276 -0.04 -1.67 8.04
CA VAL A 276 -0.32 -2.88 7.27
C VAL A 276 -1.57 -3.58 7.80
N GLU A 277 -1.69 -3.65 9.12
CA GLU A 277 -2.75 -4.40 9.79
C GLU A 277 -4.02 -3.58 10.06
N GLY A 278 -3.92 -2.25 10.06
CA GLY A 278 -5.07 -1.37 10.32
C GLY A 278 -6.25 -1.64 9.37
N GLN A 279 -7.44 -1.70 9.94
CA GLN A 279 -8.69 -1.98 9.24
C GLN A 279 -9.65 -0.80 9.33
N GLY A 280 -10.42 -0.59 8.26
CA GLY A 280 -11.60 0.28 8.27
C GLY A 280 -12.83 -0.48 8.76
N GLU A 281 -13.94 0.24 8.87
CA GLU A 281 -15.24 -0.38 9.17
C GLU A 281 -15.72 -1.19 7.96
N GLU A 282 -15.98 -2.48 8.12
CA GLU A 282 -16.55 -3.28 7.04
C GLU A 282 -17.98 -2.84 6.74
N LYS A 283 -18.25 -2.55 5.47
CA LYS A 283 -19.57 -2.13 5.00
C LYS A 283 -19.80 -2.67 3.61
N ASP A 284 -20.83 -3.51 3.45
CA ASP A 284 -21.19 -4.05 2.15
C ASP A 284 -21.49 -2.92 1.15
N TRP A 285 -20.91 -3.05 -0.04
CA TRP A 285 -21.24 -2.20 -1.17
C TRP A 285 -22.18 -2.93 -2.12
N PRO A 286 -23.42 -2.45 -2.33
CA PRO A 286 -24.34 -3.09 -3.24
C PRO A 286 -23.80 -2.96 -4.67
N VAL A 287 -23.39 -4.08 -5.26
CA VAL A 287 -23.09 -4.16 -6.69
C VAL A 287 -24.42 -4.41 -7.40
N ALA A 288 -24.84 -3.48 -8.27
CA ALA A 288 -25.96 -3.75 -9.17
C ALA A 288 -25.56 -4.94 -10.05
N LYS A 289 -26.29 -6.05 -9.90
CA LYS A 289 -26.11 -7.25 -10.74
C LYS A 289 -26.51 -6.96 -12.18
#